data_AF-A0A7Y4YW58-F1
#
_entry.id   AF-A0A7Y4YW58-F1
#
_cell.length_a   1.000
_cell.length_b   1.000
_cell.length_c   1.000
_cell.angle_alpha   90.00
_cell.angle_beta   90.00
_cell.angle_gamma   90.00
#
_symmetry.space_group_name_H-M   'P 1'
#
loop_
_entity.id
_entity.type
_entity.pdbx_description
1 polymer ?
#
loop_
_entity_poly.entity_id
_entity_poly.type
_entity_poly.pdbx_seq_one_letter_code
_entity_poly.pdbx_strand_id
1 'polypeptide(L)'
;MAVIAAGRSGMGNWVIAAMLATGFMAFSLVPIIEEGPMVVVANHTVNFWGVQVWFDLLFALGSAVFLAAPRARRVGMAIGPWLIPVVLLGSIGLFVLLARLFWLEQNTPAQA
;
A
#
# COMPACT_ATOMS: atom_id res chain seq x y z
N MET A 1 -7.01 -5.40 26.23
CA MET A 1 -8.05 -5.99 25.36
C MET A 1 -7.85 -5.51 23.93
N ALA A 2 -6.88 -6.08 23.21
CA ALA A 2 -6.69 -5.80 21.79
C ALA A 2 -7.28 -6.97 21.00
N VAL A 3 -8.54 -6.83 20.60
CA VAL A 3 -9.10 -7.70 19.56
C VAL A 3 -8.43 -7.25 18.27
N ILE A 4 -7.28 -7.86 17.94
CA ILE A 4 -6.81 -7.87 16.55
C ILE A 4 -7.89 -8.62 15.80
N ALA A 5 -8.82 -7.87 15.21
CA ALA A 5 -9.95 -8.40 14.48
C ALA A 5 -9.41 -9.30 13.38
N ALA A 6 -9.46 -10.61 13.66
CA ALA A 6 -9.32 -11.63 12.65
C ALA A 6 -10.38 -11.32 11.61
N GLY A 7 -9.95 -10.88 10.43
CA GLY A 7 -10.83 -10.88 9.27
C GLY A 7 -11.44 -12.27 9.11
N ARG A 8 -12.60 -12.36 8.49
CA ARG A 8 -13.14 -13.66 8.02
C ARG A 8 -11.99 -14.43 7.37
N SER A 9 -11.83 -15.71 7.70
CA SER A 9 -10.73 -16.54 7.20
C SER A 9 -10.55 -16.36 5.69
N GLY A 10 -9.42 -15.78 5.25
CA GLY A 10 -9.12 -15.48 3.85
C GLY A 10 -9.25 -14.01 3.40
N MET A 11 -9.83 -13.13 4.23
CA MET A 11 -9.99 -11.69 3.94
C MET A 11 -9.03 -10.83 4.77
N GLY A 12 -8.47 -9.79 4.14
CA GLY A 12 -7.60 -8.82 4.83
C GLY A 12 -8.39 -7.87 5.75
N ASN A 13 -7.69 -7.17 6.63
CA ASN A 13 -8.26 -6.18 7.55
C ASN A 13 -8.01 -4.76 7.03
N TRP A 14 -9.06 -4.09 6.54
CA TRP A 14 -8.95 -2.73 6.00
C TRP A 14 -8.58 -1.68 7.05
N VAL A 15 -8.93 -1.89 8.32
CA VAL A 15 -8.60 -0.96 9.41
C VAL A 15 -7.08 -0.94 9.61
N ILE A 16 -6.45 -2.11 9.64
CA ILE A 16 -4.99 -2.22 9.76
C ILE A 16 -4.31 -1.57 8.55
N ALA A 17 -4.79 -1.84 7.33
CA ALA A 17 -4.25 -1.21 6.13
C ALA A 17 -4.39 0.33 6.17
N ALA A 18 -5.55 0.85 6.58
CA ALA A 18 -5.77 2.29 6.72
C ALA A 18 -4.86 2.91 7.79
N MET A 19 -4.70 2.24 8.94
CA MET A 19 -3.78 2.70 10.00
C MET A 19 -2.33 2.74 9.54
N LEU A 20 -1.88 1.73 8.78
CA LEU A 20 -0.54 1.71 8.21
C LEU A 20 -0.35 2.84 7.18
N ALA A 21 -1.35 3.08 6.32
CA ALA A 21 -1.32 4.18 5.37
C ALA A 21 -1.18 5.54 6.09
N THR A 22 -2.07 5.82 7.06
CA THR A 22 -2.09 7.09 7.79
C THR A 22 -0.85 7.27 8.66
N GLY A 23 -0.47 6.23 9.40
CA GLY A 23 0.70 6.26 10.28
C GLY A 23 1.99 6.47 9.50
N PHE A 24 2.16 5.74 8.39
CA PHE A 24 3.38 5.89 7.59
C PHE A 24 3.40 7.21 6.82
N MET A 25 2.25 7.69 6.32
CA MET A 25 2.15 9.04 5.73
C MET A 25 2.54 10.13 6.73
N ALA A 26 2.04 10.06 7.96
CA ALA A 26 2.37 11.02 9.01
C ALA A 26 3.87 10.99 9.34
N PHE A 27 4.46 9.80 9.44
CA PHE A 27 5.90 9.65 9.63
C PHE A 27 6.70 10.19 8.44
N SER A 28 6.29 9.92 7.20
CA SER A 28 6.97 10.38 5.98
C SER A 28 6.97 11.89 5.80
N LEU A 29 6.05 12.62 6.44
CA LEU A 29 6.10 14.09 6.45
C LEU A 29 7.28 14.62 7.27
N VAL A 30 7.71 13.93 8.32
CA VAL A 30 8.83 14.36 9.17
C VAL A 30 10.12 14.56 8.37
N PRO A 31 10.66 13.57 7.63
CA PRO A 31 11.87 13.78 6.83
C PRO A 31 11.66 14.80 5.71
N ILE A 32 10.45 14.94 5.15
CA ILE A 32 10.17 15.98 4.15
C ILE A 32 10.30 17.38 4.75
N ILE A 33 9.79 17.59 5.98
CA ILE A 33 9.84 18.86 6.69
C ILE A 33 11.27 19.18 7.16
N GLU A 34 11.95 18.19 7.74
CA GLU A 34 13.28 18.38 8.36
C GLU A 34 14.43 18.39 7.34
N GLU A 35 14.34 17.57 6.29
CA GLU A 35 15.45 17.33 5.35
C GLU A 35 15.13 17.80 3.92
N GLY A 36 13.87 18.11 3.64
CA GLY A 36 13.39 18.48 2.32
C GLY A 36 13.13 17.28 1.39
N PRO A 37 12.31 17.45 0.34
CA PRO A 37 11.91 16.34 -0.53
C PRO A 37 13.05 15.82 -1.42
N MET A 38 14.11 16.61 -1.64
CA MET A 38 15.21 16.23 -2.54
C MET A 38 16.08 15.09 -1.99
N VAL A 39 16.06 14.87 -0.66
CA VAL A 39 16.80 13.76 -0.04
C VAL A 39 16.25 12.40 -0.48
N VAL A 40 14.97 12.31 -0.86
CA VAL A 40 14.41 11.12 -1.49
C VAL A 40 15.21 10.78 -2.75
N VAL A 41 15.43 11.72 -3.66
CA VAL A 41 16.18 11.47 -4.89
C VAL A 41 17.63 11.05 -4.58
N ALA A 42 18.29 11.73 -3.64
CA ALA A 42 19.65 11.40 -3.25
C ALA A 42 19.78 9.96 -2.73
N ASN A 43 18.86 9.53 -1.86
CA ASN A 43 18.84 8.17 -1.30
C ASN A 43 18.68 7.07 -2.36
N HIS A 44 18.15 7.39 -3.54
CA HIS A 44 17.87 6.43 -4.61
C HIS A 44 18.91 6.49 -5.75
N THR A 45 19.90 7.38 -5.67
CA THR A 45 20.82 7.65 -6.80
C THR A 45 22.29 7.73 -6.43
N VAL A 46 22.64 7.91 -5.15
CA VAL A 46 24.03 8.21 -4.74
C VAL A 46 25.00 7.04 -4.87
N ASN A 47 24.51 5.80 -4.77
CA ASN A 47 25.34 4.60 -4.88
C ASN A 47 24.52 3.37 -5.31
N PHE A 48 25.21 2.28 -5.66
CA PHE A 48 24.56 1.05 -6.11
C PHE A 48 23.69 0.38 -5.05
N TRP A 49 23.98 0.54 -3.76
CA TRP A 49 23.13 0.01 -2.69
C TRP A 49 21.79 0.74 -2.62
N GLY A 50 21.78 2.07 -2.68
CA GLY A 50 20.54 2.87 -2.72
C GLY A 50 19.69 2.54 -3.95
N VAL A 51 20.33 2.42 -5.12
CA VAL A 51 19.64 1.99 -6.35
C VAL A 51 19.10 0.56 -6.23
N GLN A 52 19.87 -0.36 -5.64
CA GLN A 52 19.45 -1.75 -5.46
C GLN A 52 18.26 -1.87 -4.49
N VAL A 53 18.29 -1.17 -3.36
CA VAL A 53 17.17 -1.10 -2.41
C VAL A 53 15.93 -0.50 -3.08
N TRP A 54 16.12 0.50 -3.94
CA TRP A 54 15.01 1.06 -4.72
C TRP A 54 14.34 0.01 -5.61
N PHE A 55 15.12 -0.75 -6.37
CA PHE A 55 14.60 -1.84 -7.19
C PHE A 55 13.90 -2.93 -6.36
N ASP A 56 14.46 -3.28 -5.21
CA ASP A 56 13.85 -4.24 -4.28
C ASP A 56 12.43 -3.79 -3.86
N LEU A 57 12.29 -2.52 -3.47
CA LEU A 57 10.99 -1.94 -3.13
C LEU A 57 10.01 -1.92 -4.31
N LEU A 58 10.49 -1.58 -5.52
CA LEU A 58 9.65 -1.61 -6.74
C LEU A 58 9.14 -3.02 -7.05
N PHE A 59 10.00 -4.04 -6.91
CA PHE A 59 9.60 -5.43 -7.14
C PHE A 59 8.64 -5.94 -6.08
N ALA A 60 8.85 -5.61 -4.81
CA ALA A 60 7.93 -5.93 -3.74
C ALA A 60 6.55 -5.27 -3.96
N LEU A 61 6.52 -3.99 -4.32
CA LEU A 61 5.30 -3.23 -4.61
C LEU A 61 4.57 -3.79 -5.83
N GLY A 62 5.31 -4.05 -6.91
CA GLY A 62 4.77 -4.64 -8.14
C GLY A 62 4.17 -6.02 -7.89
N SER A 63 4.85 -6.86 -7.11
CA SER A 63 4.36 -8.19 -6.72
C SER A 63 3.08 -8.09 -5.89
N ALA A 64 3.02 -7.16 -4.94
CA ALA A 64 1.83 -6.94 -4.12
C ALA A 64 0.63 -6.47 -4.98
N VAL A 65 0.85 -5.53 -5.91
CA VAL A 65 -0.19 -5.09 -6.86
C VAL A 65 -0.64 -6.23 -7.76
N PHE A 66 0.30 -7.02 -8.30
CA PHE A 66 0.02 -8.18 -9.14
C PHE A 66 -0.90 -9.18 -8.43
N LEU A 67 -0.62 -9.47 -7.15
CA LEU A 67 -1.44 -10.37 -6.33
C LEU A 67 -2.79 -9.74 -5.90
N ALA A 68 -2.84 -8.43 -5.68
CA ALA A 68 -4.06 -7.72 -5.34
C ALA A 68 -5.00 -7.59 -6.54
N ALA A 69 -4.49 -7.52 -7.77
CA ALA A 69 -5.28 -7.20 -8.95
C ALA A 69 -6.41 -8.19 -9.28
N PRO A 70 -6.18 -9.52 -9.29
CA PRO A 70 -7.26 -10.48 -9.45
C PRO A 70 -8.33 -10.37 -8.36
N ARG A 71 -7.91 -10.08 -7.10
CA ARG A 71 -8.83 -9.90 -5.97
C ARG A 71 -9.73 -8.68 -6.16
N ALA A 72 -9.14 -7.55 -6.55
CA ALA A 72 -9.87 -6.32 -6.86
C ALA A 72 -10.92 -6.54 -7.95
N ARG A 73 -10.56 -7.26 -9.03
CA ARG A 73 -11.50 -7.57 -10.12
C ARG A 73 -12.69 -8.42 -9.65
N ARG A 74 -12.47 -9.39 -8.76
CA ARG A 74 -13.55 -10.25 -8.23
C ARG A 74 -14.61 -9.49 -7.44
N VAL A 75 -14.24 -8.38 -6.81
CA VAL A 75 -15.16 -7.51 -6.06
C VAL A 75 -15.58 -6.26 -6.85
N GLY A 76 -15.41 -6.27 -8.18
CA GLY A 76 -15.83 -5.17 -9.05
C GLY A 76 -15.02 -3.87 -8.89
N MET A 77 -13.86 -3.91 -8.23
CA MET A 77 -13.01 -2.73 -8.04
C MET A 77 -12.25 -2.40 -9.31
N ALA A 78 -12.51 -1.21 -9.88
CA ALA A 78 -11.68 -0.65 -10.95
C ALA A 78 -10.30 -0.27 -10.38
N ILE A 79 -9.28 -1.10 -10.64
CA ILE A 79 -7.96 -0.95 -10.00
C ILE A 79 -7.18 0.28 -10.47
N GLY A 80 -7.37 0.72 -11.72
CA GLY A 80 -6.55 1.77 -12.36
C GLY A 80 -6.41 3.05 -11.52
N PRO A 81 -7.50 3.68 -11.07
CA PRO A 81 -7.44 4.85 -10.18
C PRO A 81 -6.65 4.63 -8.89
N TRP A 82 -6.64 3.40 -8.37
CA TRP A 82 -5.94 3.06 -7.12
C TRP A 82 -4.46 2.75 -7.34
N LEU A 83 -3.99 2.60 -8.59
CA LEU A 83 -2.56 2.52 -8.89
C LEU A 83 -1.89 3.89 -8.82
N ILE A 84 -2.64 4.99 -9.01
CA ILE A 84 -2.11 6.36 -8.93
C ILE A 84 -1.41 6.60 -7.58
N PRO A 85 -2.06 6.39 -6.41
CA PRO A 85 -1.39 6.58 -5.14
C PRO A 85 -0.23 5.60 -4.94
N VAL A 86 -0.29 4.37 -5.48
CA VAL A 86 0.81 3.38 -5.38
C VAL A 86 2.08 3.89 -6.06
N VAL A 87 1.94 4.42 -7.28
CA VAL A 87 3.07 4.94 -8.05
C VAL A 87 3.65 6.21 -7.40
N LEU A 88 2.79 7.07 -6.87
CA LEU A 88 3.22 8.36 -6.30
C LEU A 88 3.76 8.25 -4.87
N LEU A 89 3.26 7.30 -4.07
CA LEU A 89 3.49 7.23 -2.63
C LEU A 89 4.09 5.89 -2.16
N GLY A 90 4.43 4.99 -3.09
CA GLY A 90 4.99 3.68 -2.76
C GLY A 90 4.06 2.83 -1.88
N SER A 91 4.58 2.33 -0.76
CA SER A 91 3.81 1.45 0.14
C SER A 91 2.63 2.15 0.83
N ILE A 92 2.68 3.48 1.03
CA ILE A 92 1.54 4.25 1.54
C ILE A 92 0.36 4.09 0.58
N GLY A 93 0.61 4.26 -0.73
CA GLY A 93 -0.39 4.07 -1.76
C GLY A 93 -0.89 2.64 -1.89
N LEU A 94 0.00 1.65 -1.70
CA LEU A 94 -0.39 0.24 -1.61
C LEU A 94 -1.35 0.01 -0.45
N PHE A 95 -1.07 0.56 0.74
CA PHE A 95 -1.96 0.42 1.88
C PHE A 95 -3.33 1.07 1.64
N VAL A 96 -3.39 2.20 0.93
CA VAL A 96 -4.66 2.82 0.51
C VAL A 96 -5.44 1.88 -0.44
N LEU A 97 -4.76 1.32 -1.44
CA LEU A 97 -5.37 0.34 -2.36
C LEU A 97 -5.90 -0.88 -1.59
N LEU A 98 -5.09 -1.45 -0.70
CA LEU A 98 -5.44 -2.63 0.09
C LEU A 98 -6.58 -2.33 1.08
N ALA A 99 -6.61 -1.16 1.70
CA ALA A 99 -7.72 -0.74 2.56
C ALA A 99 -9.04 -0.73 1.78
N ARG A 100 -9.04 -0.16 0.55
CA ARG A 100 -10.23 -0.19 -0.31
C ARG A 100 -10.61 -1.61 -0.71
N LEU A 101 -9.64 -2.41 -1.14
CA LEU A 101 -9.87 -3.80 -1.55
C LEU A 101 -10.50 -4.60 -0.40
N PHE A 102 -9.90 -4.58 0.78
CA PHE A 102 -10.38 -5.32 1.94
C PHE A 102 -11.73 -4.82 2.43
N TRP A 103 -12.01 -3.52 2.32
CA TRP A 103 -13.34 -2.99 2.62
C TRP A 103 -14.38 -3.54 1.64
N LEU A 104 -14.09 -3.58 0.34
CA LEU A 104 -15.00 -4.17 -0.65
C LEU A 104 -15.19 -5.68 -0.46
N GLU A 105 -14.13 -6.42 -0.17
CA GLU A 105 -14.21 -7.86 0.14
C GLU A 105 -15.10 -8.15 1.36
N GLN A 106 -15.12 -7.25 2.35
CA GLN A 106 -15.98 -7.39 3.53
C GLN A 106 -17.45 -7.03 3.29
N ASN A 107 -17.71 -6.10 2.35
CA ASN A 107 -19.04 -5.55 2.09
C ASN A 107 -19.71 -6.13 0.84
N THR A 108 -19.01 -6.98 0.08
CA THR A 108 -19.59 -7.72 -1.04
C THR A 108 -20.19 -9.01 -0.49
N PRO A 109 -21.51 -9.24 -0.61
CA PRO A 109 -22.10 -10.52 -0.25
C PRO A 109 -21.43 -11.64 -1.05
N ALA A 110 -21.15 -12.77 -0.41
CA ALA A 110 -20.75 -13.97 -1.14
C ALA A 110 -21.86 -14.25 -2.16
N GLN A 111 -21.53 -14.25 -3.45
CA GLN A 111 -22.47 -14.75 -4.47
C GLN A 111 -22.70 -16.22 -4.13
N ALA A 112 -23.95 -16.54 -3.78
CA ALA A 112 -24.40 -17.89 -3.43
C ALA A 112 -24.42 -18.80 -4.66
#